data_AF-A0A841VA68-F1
#
_entry.id   AF-A0A841VA68-F1
#
_cell.length_a   1.000
_cell.length_b   1.000
_cell.length_c   1.000
_cell.angle_alpha   90.00
_cell.angle_beta   90.00
_cell.angle_gamma   90.00
#
_symmetry.space_group_name_H-M   'P 1'
#
loop_
_entity.id
_entity.type
_entity.pdbx_description
1 polymer ?
#
loop_
_entity_poly.entity_id
_entity_poly.type
_entity_poly.pdbx_seq_one_letter_code
_entity_poly.pdbx_strand_id
1 'polypeptide(L)'
;MFLAFMAITHSLIAAAGTSLIIGTADPMALGLAVLGSQLPDIDTTTSAIGKIFFPISSFIEDRFPHRSITHSLLATGLIAAVSLPIGHFLGN
;
A
#
# COMPACT_ATOMS: atom_id res chain seq x y z
N MET A 1 -17.70 -4.35 7.60
CA MET A 1 -17.32 -3.54 8.78
C MET A 1 -15.87 -3.80 9.21
N PHE A 2 -15.46 -5.05 9.46
CA PHE A 2 -14.09 -5.39 9.89
C PHE A 2 -12.97 -4.91 8.93
N LEU A 3 -13.19 -4.97 7.62
CA LEU A 3 -12.18 -4.61 6.61
C LEU A 3 -11.94 -3.11 6.49
N ALA A 4 -12.95 -2.28 6.75
CA ALA A 4 -12.81 -0.82 6.77
C ALA A 4 -12.00 -0.36 7.98
N PHE A 5 -12.15 -1.04 9.12
CA PHE A 5 -11.37 -0.76 10.33
C PHE A 5 -9.87 -1.02 10.11
N MET A 6 -9.53 -2.11 9.41
CA MET A 6 -8.14 -2.43 9.06
C MET A 6 -7.51 -1.42 8.09
N ALA A 7 -8.24 -0.91 7.09
CA ALA A 7 -7.72 0.12 6.19
C ALA A 7 -7.38 1.43 6.93
N ILE A 8 -8.24 1.80 7.90
CA ILE A 8 -8.04 2.99 8.74
C ILE A 8 -6.79 2.84 9.61
N THR A 9 -6.57 1.67 10.23
CA THR A 9 -5.40 1.48 11.10
C THR A 9 -4.09 1.55 10.30
N HIS A 10 -4.02 0.95 9.10
CA HIS A 10 -2.85 1.06 8.22
C HIS A 10 -2.60 2.50 7.76
N SER A 11 -3.66 3.24 7.44
CA SER A 11 -3.55 4.65 7.05
C SER A 11 -2.97 5.51 8.19
N LEU A 12 -3.48 5.33 9.42
CA LEU A 12 -3.02 6.07 10.59
C LEU A 12 -1.58 5.72 10.97
N ILE A 13 -1.23 4.43 11.00
CA ILE A 13 0.13 3.97 11.33
C ILE A 13 1.12 4.47 10.26
N ALA A 14 0.77 4.39 8.98
CA ALA A 14 1.65 4.84 7.91
C ALA A 14 1.87 6.35 7.93
N ALA A 15 0.83 7.15 8.10
CA ALA A 15 0.94 8.60 8.19
C ALA A 15 1.75 9.03 9.44
N ALA A 16 1.41 8.48 10.61
CA ALA A 16 2.13 8.79 11.85
C ALA A 16 3.60 8.32 11.79
N GLY A 17 3.84 7.10 11.32
CA GLY A 17 5.19 6.56 11.18
C GLY A 17 6.04 7.37 10.21
N THR A 18 5.50 7.72 9.03
CA THR A 18 6.19 8.57 8.06
C THR A 18 6.50 9.94 8.63
N SER A 19 5.53 10.56 9.31
CA SER A 19 5.73 11.87 9.93
C SER A 19 6.83 11.86 10.99
N LEU A 20 6.83 10.84 11.87
CA LEU A 20 7.80 10.73 12.96
C LEU A 20 9.20 10.32 12.50
N ILE A 21 9.31 9.38 11.55
CA ILE A 21 10.60 8.87 11.07
C ILE A 21 11.29 9.88 10.15
N ILE A 22 10.54 10.50 9.23
CA ILE A 22 11.09 11.45 8.26
C ILE A 22 11.12 12.87 8.86
N GLY A 23 10.33 13.14 9.90
CA GLY A 23 10.23 14.47 10.50
C GLY A 23 9.45 15.44 9.60
N THR A 24 8.43 14.98 8.90
CA THR A 24 7.67 15.77 7.92
C THR A 24 6.18 15.84 8.27
N ALA A 25 5.55 16.96 7.90
CA ALA A 25 4.10 17.13 7.90
C ALA A 25 3.57 17.50 6.50
N ASP A 26 4.39 17.31 5.46
CA ASP A 26 4.01 17.59 4.08
C ASP A 26 2.80 16.73 3.67
N PRO A 27 1.67 17.35 3.25
CA PRO A 27 0.46 16.62 2.89
C PRO A 27 0.68 15.61 1.76
N MET A 28 1.59 15.89 0.82
CA MET A 28 1.86 14.99 -0.30
C MET A 28 2.58 13.73 0.17
N ALA A 29 3.65 13.88 0.97
CA ALA A 29 4.36 12.76 1.56
C ALA A 29 3.45 11.88 2.44
N LEU A 30 2.63 12.49 3.30
CA LEU A 30 1.69 11.76 4.15
C LEU A 30 0.58 11.09 3.33
N GLY A 31 0.08 11.76 2.29
CA GLY A 31 -0.91 11.19 1.37
C GLY A 31 -0.37 9.96 0.63
N LEU A 32 0.87 10.03 0.14
CA LEU A 32 1.54 8.88 -0.48
C LEU A 32 1.76 7.73 0.50
N ALA A 33 2.09 8.01 1.77
CA ALA A 33 2.20 7.00 2.80
C ALA A 33 0.86 6.29 3.07
N VAL A 34 -0.24 7.03 3.12
CA VAL A 34 -1.59 6.48 3.26
C VAL A 34 -1.96 5.62 2.07
N LEU A 35 -1.73 6.08 0.84
CA LEU A 35 -2.02 5.30 -0.36
C LEU A 35 -1.15 4.05 -0.46
N GLY A 36 0.15 4.19 -0.19
CA GLY A 36 1.11 3.09 -0.21
C GLY A 36 0.80 2.00 0.81
N SER A 37 0.27 2.36 1.99
CA SER A 37 -0.08 1.38 3.02
C SER A 37 -1.27 0.50 2.67
N GLN A 38 -2.04 0.86 1.64
CA GLN A 38 -3.15 0.03 1.15
C GLN A 38 -2.72 -0.96 0.07
N LEU A 39 -1.55 -0.79 -0.54
CA LEU A 39 -1.05 -1.69 -1.59
C LEU A 39 -1.01 -3.17 -1.16
N PRO A 40 -0.64 -3.53 0.08
CA PRO A 40 -0.65 -4.92 0.53
C PRO A 40 -2.00 -5.60 0.46
N ASP A 41 -3.10 -4.85 0.52
CA ASP A 41 -4.46 -5.39 0.58
C ASP A 41 -5.06 -5.67 -0.81
N ILE A 42 -4.38 -5.28 -1.90
CA ILE A 42 -4.85 -5.46 -3.29
C ILE A 42 -4.94 -6.94 -3.70
N ASP A 43 -4.20 -7.83 -3.06
CA ASP A 43 -4.19 -9.27 -3.34
C ASP A 43 -5.36 -10.05 -2.72
N THR A 44 -6.27 -9.39 -1.99
CA THR A 44 -7.45 -10.05 -1.41
C THR A 44 -8.75 -9.43 -1.90
N THR A 45 -9.60 -10.21 -2.56
CA THR A 45 -10.94 -9.80 -3.05
C THR A 45 -11.87 -9.37 -1.93
N THR A 46 -11.56 -9.72 -0.68
CA THR A 46 -12.36 -9.34 0.48
C THR A 46 -12.06 -7.93 0.98
N SER A 47 -10.85 -7.39 0.79
CA SER A 47 -10.48 -6.04 1.25
C SER A 47 -11.20 -4.92 0.50
N ALA A 48 -11.20 -3.71 1.07
CA ALA A 48 -11.78 -2.55 0.40
C ALA A 48 -11.05 -2.23 -0.92
N ILE A 49 -9.70 -2.27 -0.89
CA ILE A 49 -8.87 -2.02 -2.07
C ILE A 49 -9.01 -3.15 -3.09
N GLY A 50 -8.95 -4.42 -2.68
CA GLY A 50 -9.09 -5.54 -3.59
C GLY A 50 -10.45 -5.59 -4.28
N LYS A 51 -11.53 -5.09 -3.65
CA LYS A 51 -12.84 -4.89 -4.31
C LYS A 51 -12.81 -3.81 -5.38
N ILE A 52 -12.11 -2.70 -5.13
CA ILE A 52 -11.94 -1.62 -6.12
C ILE A 52 -11.16 -2.14 -7.34
N PHE A 53 -10.13 -2.95 -7.11
CA PHE A 53 -9.28 -3.51 -8.15
C PHE A 53 -9.73 -4.88 -8.68
N PHE A 54 -11.00 -5.26 -8.49
CA PHE A 54 -11.54 -6.42 -9.18
C PHE A 54 -11.53 -6.16 -10.70
N PRO A 55 -11.03 -7.07 -11.56
CA PRO A 55 -10.77 -8.51 -11.34
C PRO A 55 -9.32 -8.89 -10.98
N ILE A 56 -8.40 -7.93 -10.88
CA ILE A 56 -6.97 -8.18 -10.63
C ILE A 56 -6.76 -8.89 -9.30
N SER A 57 -7.48 -8.46 -8.26
CA SER A 57 -7.46 -9.09 -6.93
C SER A 57 -7.85 -10.57 -6.98
N SER A 58 -8.87 -10.94 -7.75
CA SER A 58 -9.31 -12.33 -7.92
C SER A 58 -8.25 -13.17 -8.60
N PHE A 59 -7.66 -12.67 -9.68
CA PHE A 59 -6.59 -13.38 -10.39
C PHE A 59 -5.39 -13.69 -9.48
N ILE A 60 -5.03 -12.74 -8.62
CA ILE A 60 -3.93 -12.90 -7.67
C ILE A 60 -4.33 -13.89 -6.56
N GLU A 61 -5.51 -13.73 -5.96
CA GLU A 61 -5.99 -14.59 -4.87
C GLU A 61 -6.18 -16.05 -5.31
N ASP A 62 -6.60 -16.29 -6.56
CA ASP A 62 -6.78 -17.62 -7.12
C ASP A 62 -5.46 -18.34 -7.44
N ARG A 63 -4.38 -17.57 -7.64
CA ARG A 63 -3.07 -18.08 -8.11
C ARG A 63 -2.03 -18.22 -7.00
N PHE A 64 -2.20 -17.51 -5.88
CA PHE A 64 -1.21 -17.47 -4.80
C PHE A 64 -1.85 -17.76 -3.44
N PRO A 65 -1.17 -18.48 -2.52
CA PRO A 65 -1.70 -18.76 -1.19
C PRO A 65 -2.07 -17.48 -0.44
N HIS A 66 -3.10 -17.55 0.42
CA HIS A 66 -3.67 -16.41 1.14
C HIS A 66 -2.59 -15.45 1.69
N ARG A 67 -2.63 -14.20 1.18
CA ARG A 67 -1.80 -13.05 1.63
C ARG A 67 -0.28 -13.24 1.45
N SER A 68 0.15 -13.79 0.32
CA SER A 68 1.58 -14.08 0.10
C SER A 68 2.35 -13.03 -0.68
N ILE A 69 1.74 -12.36 -1.68
CA ILE A 69 2.53 -11.53 -2.61
C ILE A 69 2.65 -10.10 -2.12
N THR A 70 1.52 -9.40 -1.95
CA THR A 70 1.57 -7.96 -1.60
C THR A 70 1.68 -7.74 -0.10
N HIS A 71 1.47 -8.80 0.70
CA HIS A 71 1.76 -8.82 2.14
C HIS A 71 3.24 -9.10 2.47
N SER A 72 4.11 -9.20 1.47
CA SER A 72 5.55 -9.31 1.66
C SER A 72 6.18 -7.92 1.76
N LEU A 73 6.84 -7.60 2.88
CA LEU A 73 7.65 -6.39 3.03
C LEU A 73 8.65 -6.21 1.88
N LEU A 74 9.15 -7.32 1.32
CA LEU A 74 10.04 -7.29 0.16
C LEU A 74 9.34 -6.81 -1.10
N ALA A 75 8.10 -7.24 -1.36
CA ALA A 75 7.35 -6.81 -2.53
C ALA A 75 7.03 -5.31 -2.46
N THR A 76 6.53 -4.84 -1.32
CA THR A 76 6.24 -3.42 -1.10
C THR A 76 7.51 -2.57 -1.11
N GLY A 77 8.60 -3.08 -0.53
CA GLY A 77 9.92 -2.45 -0.56
C GLY A 77 10.51 -2.36 -1.98
N LEU A 78 10.34 -3.39 -2.82
CA LEU A 78 10.73 -3.38 -4.23
C LEU A 78 9.96 -2.32 -5.01
N ILE A 79 8.64 -2.24 -4.83
CA ILE A 79 7.82 -1.21 -5.49
C ILE A 79 8.32 0.18 -5.08
N ALA A 80 8.59 0.42 -3.80
CA ALA A 80 9.13 1.69 -3.32
C ALA A 80 10.51 1.98 -3.92
N ALA A 81 11.42 0.99 -3.92
CA ALA A 81 12.77 1.12 -4.45
C ALA A 81 12.80 1.40 -5.96
N VAL A 82 11.84 0.88 -6.72
CA VAL A 82 11.66 1.17 -8.15
C VAL A 82 10.99 2.53 -8.37
N SER A 83 10.00 2.89 -7.54
CA SER A 83 9.25 4.14 -7.71
C SER A 83 10.07 5.39 -7.36
N LEU A 84 10.97 5.31 -6.37
CA LEU A 84 11.84 6.42 -5.97
C LEU A 84 12.72 6.97 -7.10
N PRO A 85 13.52 6.14 -7.82
CA PRO A 85 14.33 6.63 -8.93
C PRO A 85 13.46 7.09 -10.10
N ILE A 86 12.36 6.40 -10.42
CA ILE A 86 11.43 6.83 -11.47
C ILE A 86 10.89 8.24 -11.17
N GLY A 87 10.44 8.48 -9.94
CA GLY A 87 9.99 9.81 -9.51
C GLY A 87 11.10 10.86 -9.60
N HIS A 88 12.32 10.50 -9.20
CA HIS A 88 13.48 11.39 -9.30
C HIS A 88 13.83 11.73 -10.77
N PHE A 89 13.74 10.78 -11.70
CA PHE A 89 14.08 11.01 -13.11
C PHE A 89 12.96 11.67 -13.92
N LEU A 90 11.69 11.43 -13.58
CA LEU A 90 10.54 12.02 -14.29
C LEU A 90 10.10 13.38 -13.71
N GLY A 91 10.48 13.68 -12.47
CA GLY A 91 10.14 14.93 -11.78
C GLY A 91 11.15 16.07 -11.99
N ASN A 92 12.16 15.89 -12.85
CA ASN A 92 13.18 16.88 -13.20
C ASN A 92 13.06 17.29 -14.67
#